data_AF-A0A7W1GKC0-F1
#
_entry.id   AF-A0A7W1GKC0-F1
#
_cell.length_a   1.000
_cell.length_b   1.000
_cell.length_c   1.000
_cell.angle_alpha   90.00
_cell.angle_beta   90.00
_cell.angle_gamma   90.00
#
_symmetry.space_group_name_H-M   'P 1'
#
loop_
_entity.id
_entity.type
_entity.pdbx_description
1 polymer ?
#
loop_
_entity_poly.entity_id
_entity_poly.type
_entity_poly.pdbx_seq_one_letter_code
_entity_poly.pdbx_strand_id
1 'polypeptide(L)'
;MSSFYEEYGSLSARQVGAVTSPWWLGGRKTGLAISSVAPDQVLQAPPGRWATVISPSGQWKVKPVGPVAPLAAFSFAKARPAIRAALQQSSRTSAFRSWTAAKQRSALKQTVCRRDSLPAVGAVDLTSYVPFLAL
;
A
#
# COMPACT_ATOMS: atom_id res chain seq x y z
N MET A 1 -16.60 5.04 4.68
CA MET A 1 -15.53 4.36 5.45
C MET A 1 -16.00 3.03 6.05
N SER A 2 -17.28 2.85 6.39
CA SER A 2 -17.85 1.56 6.82
C SER A 2 -17.71 0.46 5.76
N SER A 3 -18.04 0.76 4.49
CA SER A 3 -17.94 -0.23 3.39
C SER A 3 -16.50 -0.78 3.20
N PHE A 4 -15.45 0.02 3.44
CA PHE A 4 -14.07 -0.50 3.42
C PHE A 4 -13.85 -1.52 4.53
N TYR A 5 -14.39 -1.28 5.72
CA TYR A 5 -14.24 -2.20 6.84
C TYR A 5 -15.02 -3.50 6.62
N GLU A 6 -16.16 -3.43 5.95
CA GLU A 6 -16.96 -4.59 5.54
C GLU A 6 -16.24 -5.42 4.47
N GLU A 7 -15.69 -4.78 3.44
CA GLU A 7 -15.03 -5.45 2.31
C GLU A 7 -13.63 -5.99 2.67
N TYR A 8 -12.89 -5.24 3.50
CA TYR A 8 -11.49 -5.54 3.83
C TYR A 8 -11.29 -5.99 5.28
N GLY A 9 -12.37 -6.41 5.96
CA GLY A 9 -12.33 -6.85 7.36
C GLY A 9 -11.40 -8.04 7.61
N SER A 10 -11.17 -8.87 6.59
CA SER A 10 -10.27 -10.02 6.62
C SER A 10 -8.78 -9.66 6.48
N LEU A 11 -8.44 -8.41 6.13
CA LEU A 11 -7.04 -7.99 6.00
C LEU A 11 -6.31 -8.15 7.33
N SER A 12 -5.09 -8.67 7.28
CA SER A 12 -4.21 -8.76 8.43
C SER A 12 -3.89 -7.37 8.97
N ALA A 13 -4.11 -7.17 10.25
CA ALA A 13 -3.83 -5.93 10.96
C ALA A 13 -3.12 -6.19 12.29
N ARG A 14 -2.33 -5.20 12.72
CA ARG A 14 -1.56 -5.30 13.96
C ARG A 14 -1.35 -3.95 14.62
N GLN A 15 -1.47 -3.91 15.94
CA GLN A 15 -1.18 -2.70 16.71
C GLN A 15 0.34 -2.50 16.83
N VAL A 16 0.80 -1.30 16.49
CA VAL A 16 2.22 -0.96 16.37
C VAL A 16 2.48 0.45 16.92
N GLY A 17 3.60 0.59 17.63
CA GLY A 17 4.23 1.87 17.90
C GLY A 17 5.43 2.10 16.98
N ALA A 18 5.77 3.35 16.70
CA ALA A 18 6.86 3.76 15.83
C ALA A 18 7.56 4.98 16.43
N VAL A 19 8.87 5.07 16.22
CA VAL A 19 9.67 6.23 16.69
C VAL A 19 9.29 7.50 15.93
N THR A 20 9.21 7.38 14.61
CA THR A 20 8.72 8.40 13.69
C THR A 20 7.29 8.06 13.26
N SER A 21 6.62 9.00 12.60
CA SER A 21 5.23 8.82 12.13
C SER A 21 5.21 8.31 10.68
N PRO A 22 5.17 6.99 10.42
CA PRO A 22 5.04 6.48 9.06
C PRO A 22 3.69 6.86 8.44
N TRP A 23 3.69 7.10 7.14
CA TRP A 23 2.49 7.44 6.38
C TRP A 23 1.43 6.32 6.42
N TRP A 24 1.86 5.06 6.45
CA TRP A 24 0.99 3.87 6.51
C TRP A 24 0.34 3.65 7.89
N LEU A 25 0.77 4.36 8.95
CA LEU A 25 0.02 4.47 10.22
C LEU A 25 -0.92 5.68 10.24
N GLY A 26 -1.18 6.30 9.10
CA GLY A 26 -1.95 7.55 9.02
C GLY A 26 -1.21 8.74 9.64
N GLY A 27 0.13 8.75 9.53
CA GLY A 27 0.97 9.84 10.04
C GLY A 27 1.07 9.88 11.57
N ARG A 28 0.88 8.74 12.25
CA ARG A 28 0.92 8.62 13.70
C ARG A 28 2.10 7.77 14.16
N LYS A 29 2.58 8.04 15.38
CA LYS A 29 3.56 7.19 16.08
C LYS A 29 2.96 5.92 16.65
N THR A 30 1.64 5.82 16.78
CA THR A 30 0.95 4.63 17.28
C THR A 30 -0.33 4.42 16.49
N GLY A 31 -0.62 3.15 16.15
CA GLY A 31 -1.80 2.83 15.35
C GLY A 31 -1.85 1.38 14.92
N LEU A 32 -2.69 1.12 13.92
CA LEU A 32 -2.80 -0.18 13.27
C LEU A 32 -2.02 -0.17 11.96
N ALA A 33 -1.11 -1.13 11.82
CA ALA A 33 -0.56 -1.53 10.54
C ALA A 33 -1.56 -2.47 9.86
N ILE A 34 -1.86 -2.25 8.58
CA ILE A 34 -2.77 -3.09 7.77
C ILE A 34 -2.00 -3.59 6.54
N SER A 35 -2.12 -4.87 6.21
CA SER A 35 -1.34 -5.53 5.14
C SER A 35 -1.44 -4.87 3.77
N SER A 36 -2.53 -4.17 3.46
CA SER A 36 -2.69 -3.50 2.16
C SER A 36 -1.78 -2.30 1.95
N VAL A 37 -1.17 -1.75 3.00
CA VAL A 37 -0.31 -0.54 2.91
C VAL A 37 0.92 -0.55 3.80
N ALA A 38 0.89 -1.28 4.92
CA ALA A 38 2.04 -1.39 5.81
C ALA A 38 3.02 -2.43 5.26
N PRO A 39 4.35 -2.23 5.42
CA PRO A 39 5.33 -3.24 5.04
C PRO A 39 5.11 -4.57 5.79
N ASP A 40 5.21 -5.70 5.09
CA ASP A 40 4.97 -7.04 5.66
C ASP A 40 5.87 -7.36 6.86
N GLN A 41 7.09 -6.83 6.87
CA GLN A 41 8.04 -6.94 7.98
C GLN A 41 7.43 -6.49 9.32
N VAL A 42 6.53 -5.50 9.33
CA VAL A 42 5.83 -5.02 10.52
C VAL A 42 4.91 -6.10 11.10
N LEU A 43 4.23 -6.86 10.22
CA LEU A 43 3.29 -7.92 10.60
C LEU A 43 4.04 -9.18 11.03
N GLN A 44 5.21 -9.45 10.44
CA GLN A 44 6.04 -10.62 10.75
C GLN A 44 6.95 -10.44 11.98
N ALA A 45 7.25 -9.19 12.37
CA ALA A 45 8.19 -8.93 13.46
C ALA A 45 7.73 -9.53 14.82
N PRO A 46 8.64 -9.98 15.70
CA PRO A 46 8.25 -10.45 17.03
C PRO A 46 7.55 -9.35 17.85
N PRO A 47 6.44 -9.66 18.56
CA PRO A 47 5.78 -8.69 19.43
C PRO A 47 6.70 -8.26 20.58
N GLY A 48 6.53 -7.02 21.03
CA GLY A 48 7.23 -6.48 22.19
C GLY A 48 8.68 -6.05 21.95
N ARG A 49 9.27 -6.33 20.78
CA ARG A 49 10.63 -5.92 20.42
C ARG A 49 10.63 -4.79 19.40
N TRP A 50 11.62 -3.91 19.49
CA TRP A 50 11.87 -2.93 18.44
C TRP A 50 12.48 -3.62 17.22
N ALA A 51 11.93 -3.35 16.05
CA ALA A 51 12.41 -3.84 14.77
C ALA A 51 12.59 -2.66 13.81
N THR A 52 13.59 -2.76 12.94
CA THR A 52 13.75 -1.83 11.81
C THR A 52 13.05 -2.43 10.61
N VAL A 53 12.13 -1.66 10.03
CA VAL A 53 11.38 -2.00 8.83
C VAL A 53 11.91 -1.17 7.70
N ILE A 54 12.29 -1.83 6.60
CA ILE A 54 12.87 -1.22 5.41
C ILE A 54 11.93 -1.54 4.25
N SER A 55 11.51 -0.52 3.53
CA SER A 55 10.68 -0.63 2.34
C SER A 55 11.18 0.33 1.27
N PRO A 56 10.76 0.17 0.00
CA PRO A 56 11.02 1.17 -1.04
C PRO A 56 10.52 2.58 -0.69
N SER A 57 9.52 2.68 0.19
CA SER A 57 8.95 3.95 0.63
C SER A 57 9.66 4.59 1.84
N GLY A 58 10.68 3.93 2.39
CA GLY A 58 11.46 4.43 3.52
C GLY A 58 11.77 3.38 4.58
N GLN A 59 12.42 3.84 5.65
CA GLN A 59 12.85 3.03 6.80
C GLN A 59 12.25 3.57 8.10
N TRP A 60 11.75 2.68 8.96
CA TRP A 60 11.15 3.04 10.25
C TRP A 60 11.58 2.08 11.36
N LYS A 61 11.73 2.61 12.58
CA LYS A 61 11.89 1.81 13.79
C LYS A 61 10.53 1.65 14.46
N VAL A 62 10.05 0.41 14.55
CA VAL A 62 8.70 0.06 15.00
C VAL A 62 8.74 -0.96 16.14
N LYS A 63 7.72 -0.96 16.99
CA LYS A 63 7.50 -1.91 18.07
C LYS A 63 6.09 -2.47 17.92
N PRO A 64 5.94 -3.71 17.44
CA PRO A 64 4.63 -4.36 17.42
C PRO A 64 4.17 -4.67 18.84
N VAL A 65 2.91 -4.37 19.17
CA VAL A 65 2.39 -4.41 20.56
C VAL A 65 1.58 -5.67 20.85
N GLY A 66 1.08 -6.38 19.84
CA GLY A 66 0.25 -7.58 20.01
C GLY A 66 0.37 -8.58 18.85
N PRO A 67 -0.47 -9.64 18.82
CA PRO A 67 -0.54 -10.57 17.70
C PRO A 67 -1.12 -9.88 16.45
N VAL A 68 -0.89 -10.50 15.29
CA VAL A 68 -1.63 -10.17 14.06
C VAL A 68 -3.04 -10.73 14.18
N ALA A 69 -4.04 -9.94 13.80
CA ALA A 69 -5.44 -10.34 13.77
C ALA A 69 -6.14 -9.73 12.55
N PRO A 70 -7.30 -10.25 12.11
CA PRO A 70 -8.09 -9.59 11.09
C PRO A 70 -8.43 -8.14 11.48
N LEU A 71 -8.52 -7.24 10.50
CA LEU A 71 -8.90 -5.85 10.73
C LEU A 71 -10.24 -5.73 11.46
N ALA A 72 -11.17 -6.64 11.17
CA ALA A 72 -12.46 -6.77 11.83
C ALA A 72 -12.38 -7.04 13.35
N ALA A 73 -11.26 -7.54 13.85
CA ALA A 73 -11.05 -7.77 15.29
C ALA A 73 -10.78 -6.47 16.08
N PHE A 74 -10.53 -5.36 15.38
CA PHE A 74 -10.25 -4.06 16.00
C PHE A 74 -11.46 -3.13 15.88
N SER A 75 -11.70 -2.29 16.89
CA SER A 75 -12.77 -1.29 16.82
C SER A 75 -12.54 -0.31 15.67
N PHE A 76 -13.63 0.08 15.00
CA PHE A 76 -13.57 1.02 13.87
C PHE A 76 -12.84 2.32 14.22
N ALA A 77 -13.02 2.84 15.45
CA ALA A 77 -12.32 4.04 15.91
C ALA A 77 -10.78 3.89 15.89
N LYS A 78 -10.26 2.71 16.25
CA LYS A 78 -8.82 2.40 16.18
C LYS A 78 -8.36 2.19 14.74
N ALA A 79 -9.19 1.56 13.90
CA ALA A 79 -8.89 1.27 12.49
C ALA A 79 -8.95 2.49 11.58
N ARG A 80 -9.79 3.49 11.90
CA ARG A 80 -10.10 4.63 11.03
C ARG A 80 -8.87 5.36 10.46
N PRO A 81 -7.81 5.67 11.22
CA PRO A 81 -6.63 6.36 10.67
C PRO A 81 -5.89 5.51 9.63
N ALA A 82 -5.75 4.21 9.89
CA ALA A 82 -5.07 3.28 8.99
C ALA A 82 -5.92 3.02 7.72
N ILE A 83 -7.23 2.87 7.86
CA ILE A 83 -8.17 2.80 6.74
C ILE A 83 -8.07 4.05 5.86
N ARG A 84 -8.01 5.24 6.46
CA ARG A 84 -7.83 6.49 5.71
C ARG A 84 -6.51 6.50 4.92
N ALA A 85 -5.42 6.02 5.53
CA ALA A 85 -4.13 5.92 4.85
C ALA A 85 -4.20 4.94 3.66
N ALA A 86 -4.86 3.80 3.84
CA ALA A 86 -5.09 2.83 2.79
C ALA A 86 -5.90 3.38 1.61
N LEU A 87 -7.01 4.06 1.90
CA LEU A 87 -7.83 4.71 0.88
C LEU A 87 -7.07 5.82 0.14
N GLN A 88 -6.27 6.61 0.86
CA GLN A 88 -5.46 7.66 0.24
C GLN A 88 -4.39 7.07 -0.68
N GLN A 89 -3.75 5.96 -0.29
CA GLN A 89 -2.78 5.29 -1.14
C GLN A 89 -3.44 4.66 -2.37
N SER A 90 -4.60 4.02 -2.22
CA SER A 90 -5.38 3.50 -3.36
C SER A 90 -5.76 4.62 -4.34
N SER A 91 -6.20 5.77 -3.83
CA SER A 91 -6.50 6.95 -4.65
C SER A 91 -5.27 7.45 -5.42
N ARG A 92 -4.11 7.53 -4.77
CA ARG A 92 -2.83 7.91 -5.42
C ARG A 92 -2.44 6.93 -6.53
N THR A 93 -2.56 5.63 -6.28
CA THR A 93 -2.25 4.59 -7.28
C THR A 93 -3.18 4.71 -8.49
N SER A 94 -4.49 4.90 -8.27
CA SER A 94 -5.47 5.08 -9.34
C SER A 94 -5.24 6.36 -10.15
N ALA A 95 -4.89 7.46 -9.47
CA ALA A 95 -4.54 8.72 -10.12
C ALA A 95 -3.27 8.57 -10.97
N PHE A 96 -2.24 7.90 -10.44
CA PHE A 96 -1.01 7.62 -11.17
C PHE A 96 -1.27 6.79 -12.43
N ARG A 97 -2.04 5.69 -12.32
CA ARG A 97 -2.44 4.86 -13.47
C ARG A 97 -3.19 5.66 -14.54
N SER A 98 -4.12 6.53 -14.11
CA SER A 98 -4.89 7.36 -15.03
C SER A 98 -4.00 8.37 -15.77
N TRP A 99 -3.08 9.00 -15.04
CA TRP A 99 -2.12 9.94 -15.57
C TRP A 99 -1.15 9.29 -16.57
N THR A 100 -0.56 8.12 -16.23
CA THR A 100 0.34 7.41 -17.14
C THR A 100 -0.37 6.95 -18.40
N ALA A 101 -1.59 6.42 -18.30
CA ALA A 101 -2.40 6.05 -19.46
C ALA A 101 -2.72 7.25 -20.37
N ALA A 102 -2.93 8.45 -19.81
CA ALA A 102 -3.11 9.67 -20.60
C ALA A 102 -1.82 10.08 -21.33
N LYS A 103 -0.67 9.98 -20.65
CA LYS A 103 0.64 10.23 -21.26
C LYS A 103 0.96 9.25 -22.39
N GLN A 104 0.74 7.95 -22.18
CA GLN A 104 0.91 6.91 -23.19
C GLN A 104 0.02 7.16 -24.41
N ARG A 105 -1.27 7.49 -24.22
CA ARG A 105 -2.19 7.85 -25.31
C ARG A 105 -1.70 9.06 -26.10
N SER A 106 -1.20 10.08 -25.42
CA SER A 106 -0.66 11.28 -26.07
C SER A 106 0.58 10.97 -26.89
N ALA A 107 1.51 10.17 -26.34
CA ALA A 107 2.72 9.75 -27.03
C ALA A 107 2.38 8.92 -28.27
N LEU A 108 1.47 7.94 -28.13
CA LEU A 108 1.03 7.10 -29.22
C LEU A 108 0.52 7.92 -30.41
N LYS A 109 -0.34 8.92 -30.16
CA LYS A 109 -0.85 9.81 -31.21
C LYS A 109 0.24 10.56 -31.98
N GLN A 110 1.38 10.82 -31.35
CA GLN A 110 2.49 11.56 -31.94
C GLN A 110 3.50 10.66 -32.67
N THR A 111 3.49 9.35 -32.41
CA THR A 111 4.47 8.40 -32.96
C THR A 111 3.89 7.45 -34.00
N VAL A 112 2.59 7.55 -34.34
CA VAL A 112 1.96 6.66 -35.33
C VAL A 112 2.41 7.02 -36.75
N CYS A 113 3.21 6.16 -37.38
CA CYS A 113 3.41 6.17 -38.83
C CYS A 113 2.43 5.21 -39.53
N ARG A 114 2.22 5.38 -40.85
CA ARG A 114 1.19 4.68 -41.67
C ARG A 114 1.25 3.13 -41.63
N ARG A 115 2.23 2.51 -40.96
CA ARG A 115 2.42 1.04 -40.87
C ARG A 115 2.97 0.54 -39.53
N ASP A 116 2.92 1.32 -38.45
CA ASP A 116 3.51 0.85 -37.18
C ASP A 116 2.60 -0.12 -36.43
N SER A 117 3.18 -1.24 -36.00
CA SER A 117 2.61 -2.10 -34.95
C SER A 117 3.08 -1.57 -33.59
N LEU A 118 2.30 -0.66 -33.01
CA LEU A 118 2.59 -0.09 -31.70
C LEU A 118 1.91 -0.91 -30.58
N PRO A 119 2.51 -0.97 -29.38
CA PRO A 119 1.90 -1.67 -28.25
C PRO A 119 0.57 -1.03 -27.84
N ALA A 120 -0.37 -1.85 -27.38
CA ALA A 120 -1.61 -1.36 -26.80
C ALA A 120 -1.31 -0.52 -25.55
N VAL A 121 -2.02 0.61 -25.39
CA VAL A 121 -1.94 1.40 -24.15
C VAL A 121 -2.46 0.54 -23.00
N GLY A 122 -1.64 0.39 -21.97
CA GLY A 122 -1.98 -0.40 -20.79
C GLY A 122 -1.08 -0.08 -19.62
N ALA A 123 -1.56 -0.43 -18.42
CA ALA A 123 -0.71 -0.45 -17.25
C ALA A 123 0.44 -1.43 -17.51
N VAL A 124 1.68 -0.96 -17.39
CA VAL A 124 2.84 -1.85 -17.44
C VAL A 124 2.75 -2.75 -16.21
N ASP A 125 2.51 -4.03 -16.44
CA ASP A 125 2.70 -5.02 -15.40
C ASP A 125 4.20 -5.18 -15.18
N LEU A 126 4.69 -4.59 -14.09
CA LEU A 126 6.11 -4.65 -13.75
C LEU A 126 6.56 -6.10 -13.52
N THR A 127 5.67 -7.02 -13.13
CA THR A 127 6.05 -8.43 -12.95
C THR A 127 6.50 -9.09 -14.26
N SER A 128 6.04 -8.59 -15.40
CA SER A 128 6.49 -9.06 -16.73
C SER A 128 7.92 -8.62 -17.08
N TYR A 129 8.45 -7.58 -16.42
CA TYR A 129 9.80 -7.04 -16.68
C TYR A 129 10.77 -7.26 -15.53
N VAL A 130 10.26 -7.46 -14.30
CA VAL A 130 11.02 -7.75 -13.09
C VAL A 130 10.36 -8.93 -12.36
N PRO A 131 10.67 -10.17 -12.77
CA PRO A 131 9.94 -11.37 -12.33
C PRO A 131 10.05 -11.65 -10.83
N PHE A 132 11.07 -11.12 -10.15
CA PHE A 132 11.19 -11.22 -8.69
C PHE A 132 10.13 -10.41 -7.91
N LEU A 133 9.32 -9.59 -8.59
CA LEU A 133 8.15 -8.92 -8.00
C LEU A 133 6.86 -9.76 -8.09
N ALA A 134 6.85 -10.87 -8.83
CA ALA A 134 5.74 -11.83 -8.80
C ALA A 134 5.88 -12.67 -7.52
N LEU A 135 5.08 -12.36 -6.50
CA LEU A 135 4.96 -13.13 -5.25
C LEU A 135 3.74 -14.05 -5.33
#